data_AF-A0A4Q2Z9J6-F1
#
_entry.id   AF-A0A4Q2Z9J6-F1
#
_cell.length_a   1.000
_cell.length_b   1.000
_cell.length_c   1.000
_cell.angle_alpha   90.00
_cell.angle_beta   90.00
_cell.angle_gamma   90.00
#
_symmetry.space_group_name_H-M   'P 1'
#
loop_
_entity.id
_entity.type
_entity.pdbx_description
1 polymer ?
#
loop_
_entity_poly.entity_id
_entity_poly.type
_entity_poly.pdbx_seq_one_letter_code
_entity_poly.pdbx_strand_id
1 'polypeptide(L)'
;MYDRSLRVLDWYFFGPIASDGDSHPRRRSSCLCRLFPRLQGAGADRSHADRTLYAYQYRLRQSGRQWRADTRRHHDLHGRRRGRQCHACSGDWAALLAAKRETVTRELLAIADAAGLDGIDIDIEGALLTATDRAGNYTPLIAALSKGLKAKGKLLTVATASYEGGMIPVSSVQYFDLVMPMSYDAIGSSWGQPGSEHSTFSQAESDIALWLARGVRRERLVLGVPYYGYGFGKYAGGDFRQLLAAHGDAALKSDVIGTACAGCDYITFNSPDTLRRKAILAKTRAGGVMVWEMTQDSGDQLLGRTISETLFAASN
;
A
#
# COMPACT_ATOMS: atom_id res chain seq x y z
N MET A 1 -7.61 -8.30 26.88
CA MET A 1 -6.20 -7.89 27.02
C MET A 1 -5.37 -8.75 26.08
N TYR A 2 -4.99 -8.23 24.91
CA TYR A 2 -3.94 -8.81 24.07
C TYR A 2 -3.04 -7.67 23.64
N ASP A 3 -1.92 -7.52 24.34
CA ASP A 3 -0.85 -6.58 24.02
C ASP A 3 0.22 -7.36 23.24
N ARG A 4 0.08 -7.39 21.91
CA ARG A 4 1.10 -7.94 21.01
C ARG A 4 1.38 -6.94 19.89
N SER A 5 2.65 -6.61 19.72
CA SER A 5 3.17 -5.87 18.58
C SER A 5 3.17 -6.77 17.34
N LEU A 6 2.52 -6.34 16.25
CA LEU A 6 2.49 -7.08 14.97
C LEU A 6 3.56 -6.53 14.00
N ARG A 7 4.08 -7.36 13.10
CA ARG A 7 5.11 -7.09 12.08
C ARG A 7 4.65 -7.71 10.77
N VAL A 8 3.97 -6.98 9.89
CA VAL A 8 3.43 -7.55 8.64
C VAL A 8 4.43 -7.34 7.49
N LEU A 9 4.58 -8.30 6.58
CA LEU A 9 5.33 -8.14 5.33
C LEU A 9 4.48 -7.44 4.28
N ASP A 10 4.78 -6.19 3.92
CA ASP A 10 4.16 -5.53 2.78
C ASP A 10 4.85 -5.91 1.45
N TRP A 11 4.12 -6.00 0.33
CA TRP A 11 4.63 -6.44 -0.98
C TRP A 11 4.43 -5.38 -2.07
N TYR A 12 5.27 -4.35 -2.16
CA TYR A 12 5.08 -3.34 -3.21
C TYR A 12 5.52 -3.77 -4.61
N PHE A 13 4.72 -3.42 -5.63
CA PHE A 13 5.10 -3.42 -7.04
C PHE A 13 4.78 -2.06 -7.67
N PHE A 14 5.76 -1.14 -7.71
CA PHE A 14 5.58 0.15 -8.39
C PHE A 14 5.29 -0.04 -9.89
N GLY A 15 4.23 0.63 -10.38
CA GLY A 15 4.08 1.05 -11.77
C GLY A 15 4.98 2.27 -12.08
N PRO A 16 5.22 2.62 -13.36
CA PRO A 16 6.30 3.53 -13.73
C PRO A 16 6.02 4.99 -13.33
N ILE A 17 7.00 5.61 -12.69
CA ILE A 17 7.27 7.06 -12.80
C ILE A 17 8.51 7.17 -13.68
N ALA A 18 8.36 7.72 -14.88
CA ALA A 18 9.47 7.93 -15.82
C ALA A 18 10.22 9.23 -15.50
N SER A 19 11.55 9.17 -15.42
CA SER A 19 12.47 10.18 -15.96
C SER A 19 13.93 9.67 -15.89
N ASP A 20 14.62 9.70 -17.03
CA ASP A 20 15.98 9.21 -17.29
C ASP A 20 17.11 10.00 -16.60
N GLY A 21 18.28 9.35 -16.45
CA GLY A 21 19.57 10.01 -16.15
C GLY A 21 20.71 9.01 -15.87
N ASP A 22 21.70 8.97 -16.77
CA ASP A 22 22.68 7.90 -17.04
C ASP A 22 23.93 7.80 -16.10
N SER A 23 24.68 6.70 -16.29
CA SER A 23 26.12 6.44 -16.03
C SER A 23 26.57 5.52 -14.86
N HIS A 24 27.21 4.40 -15.26
CA HIS A 24 27.76 3.27 -14.48
C HIS A 24 29.10 3.60 -13.75
N PRO A 25 29.50 2.90 -12.66
CA PRO A 25 30.17 1.60 -12.81
C PRO A 25 29.91 0.52 -11.72
N ARG A 26 29.71 -0.72 -12.24
CA ARG A 26 29.96 -2.06 -11.67
C ARG A 26 30.06 -2.18 -10.13
N ARG A 27 28.96 -2.55 -9.45
CA ARG A 27 29.02 -3.31 -8.18
C ARG A 27 27.86 -4.31 -8.10
N ARG A 28 28.18 -5.57 -7.77
CA ARG A 28 27.27 -6.73 -7.71
C ARG A 28 26.06 -6.46 -6.82
N SER A 29 24.88 -6.35 -7.43
CA SER A 29 23.57 -6.20 -6.78
C SER A 29 22.96 -7.57 -6.42
N SER A 30 22.31 -7.66 -5.26
CA SER A 30 21.73 -8.91 -4.74
C SER A 30 20.22 -8.90 -5.02
N CYS A 31 19.80 -9.66 -6.03
CA CYS A 31 18.42 -9.74 -6.55
C CYS A 31 17.60 -10.85 -5.85
N LEU A 32 16.28 -10.91 -6.10
CA LEU A 32 15.35 -12.00 -5.71
C LEU A 32 15.91 -13.42 -5.93
N CYS A 33 16.84 -13.58 -6.87
CA CYS A 33 17.65 -14.78 -7.07
C CYS A 33 18.34 -15.33 -5.80
N ARG A 34 18.61 -14.51 -4.77
CA ARG A 34 19.16 -14.98 -3.48
C ARG A 34 18.11 -15.43 -2.47
N LEU A 35 16.88 -14.93 -2.54
CA LEU A 35 15.78 -15.39 -1.69
C LEU A 35 15.19 -16.70 -2.23
N PHE A 36 15.31 -16.95 -3.54
CA PHE A 36 14.81 -18.15 -4.21
C PHE A 36 15.88 -18.82 -5.08
N PRO A 37 16.89 -19.51 -4.51
CA PRO A 37 17.89 -20.25 -5.29
C PRO A 37 17.26 -21.37 -6.14
N ARG A 38 16.06 -21.85 -5.76
CA ARG A 38 15.38 -23.01 -6.37
C ARG A 38 14.41 -22.67 -7.52
N LEU A 39 14.27 -21.39 -7.90
CA LEU A 39 13.38 -20.96 -8.98
C LEU A 39 14.12 -20.63 -10.31
N GLN A 40 15.43 -20.86 -10.38
CA GLN A 40 16.22 -20.63 -11.58
C GLN A 40 15.99 -21.76 -12.60
N GLY A 41 15.05 -21.55 -13.52
CA GLY A 41 14.76 -22.54 -14.56
C GLY A 41 13.63 -22.15 -15.50
N ALA A 42 13.63 -20.92 -16.02
CA ALA A 42 12.90 -20.55 -17.23
C ALA A 42 13.51 -19.26 -17.79
N GLY A 43 13.80 -19.24 -19.10
CA GLY A 43 14.56 -18.20 -19.76
C GLY A 43 14.00 -16.79 -19.53
N ALA A 44 14.84 -15.91 -18.99
CA ALA A 44 14.54 -14.48 -18.89
C ALA A 44 14.94 -13.79 -20.20
N ASP A 45 13.94 -13.46 -21.02
CA ASP A 45 14.08 -12.48 -22.09
C ASP A 45 14.37 -11.10 -21.46
N ARG A 46 15.35 -10.38 -22.02
CA ARG A 46 15.94 -9.15 -21.47
C ARG A 46 15.39 -7.91 -22.15
N SER A 47 14.08 -7.82 -22.30
CA SER A 47 13.46 -6.57 -22.73
C SER A 47 12.17 -6.31 -21.97
N HIS A 48 12.03 -5.07 -21.48
CA HIS A 48 10.84 -4.44 -20.89
C HIS A 48 10.76 -4.32 -19.36
N ALA A 49 11.10 -3.09 -18.93
CA ALA A 49 10.56 -2.22 -17.86
C ALA A 49 10.50 -2.67 -16.38
N ASP A 50 11.06 -1.78 -15.55
CA ASP A 50 11.29 -1.81 -14.10
C ASP A 50 10.08 -2.17 -13.22
N ARG A 51 10.28 -3.12 -12.29
CA ARG A 51 9.46 -3.33 -11.08
C ARG A 51 10.33 -3.84 -9.92
N THR A 52 10.25 -3.18 -8.77
CA THR A 52 11.03 -3.45 -7.54
C THR A 52 10.13 -3.95 -6.41
N LEU A 53 10.58 -4.98 -5.69
CA LEU A 53 9.93 -5.50 -4.48
C LEU A 53 10.48 -4.79 -3.23
N TYR A 54 9.61 -4.24 -2.38
CA TYR A 54 9.97 -3.71 -1.06
C TYR A 54 9.22 -4.44 0.06
N ALA A 55 9.81 -4.47 1.25
CA ALA A 55 9.22 -5.00 2.48
C ALA A 55 9.21 -3.90 3.55
N TYR A 56 8.02 -3.50 4.00
CA TYR A 56 7.85 -2.55 5.10
C TYR A 56 7.30 -3.24 6.35
N GLN A 57 7.67 -2.72 7.52
CA GLN A 57 7.26 -3.27 8.81
C GLN A 57 6.41 -2.24 9.56
N TYR A 58 5.12 -2.54 9.74
CA TYR A 58 4.18 -1.70 10.49
C TYR A 58 3.63 -2.44 11.71
N ARG A 59 3.40 -1.70 12.82
CA ARG A 59 2.87 -2.24 14.07
C ARG A 59 1.37 -2.00 14.17
N LEU A 60 0.52 -2.99 13.98
CA LEU A 60 -0.93 -2.84 14.21
C LEU A 60 -1.33 -3.24 15.65
N ARG A 61 -2.28 -2.53 16.29
CA ARG A 61 -2.84 -2.79 17.63
C ARG A 61 -4.36 -2.64 17.58
N GLN A 62 -5.13 -3.65 18.00
CA GLN A 62 -6.57 -3.48 18.15
C GLN A 62 -6.92 -2.81 19.48
N SER A 63 -7.78 -1.79 19.43
CA SER A 63 -8.44 -1.21 20.58
C SER A 63 -9.95 -1.26 20.34
N GLY A 64 -10.65 -2.19 21.00
CA GLY A 64 -12.07 -2.44 20.74
C GLY A 64 -12.32 -2.95 19.31
N ARG A 65 -13.15 -2.24 18.53
CA ARG A 65 -13.46 -2.56 17.11
C ARG A 65 -12.52 -1.86 16.10
N GLN A 66 -11.45 -1.22 16.55
CA GLN A 66 -10.58 -0.42 15.70
C GLN A 66 -9.12 -0.90 15.70
N TRP A 67 -8.46 -0.78 14.55
CA TRP A 67 -7.03 -1.06 14.36
C TRP A 67 -6.18 0.22 14.44
N ARG A 68 -5.00 0.14 15.05
CA ARG A 68 -4.05 1.24 15.29
C ARG A 68 -2.66 0.91 14.76
N ALA A 69 -1.99 1.78 14.02
CA ALA A 69 -0.54 1.67 13.83
C ALA A 69 0.22 2.23 15.08
N ASP A 70 1.19 1.53 15.68
CA ASP A 70 1.93 1.96 16.89
C ASP A 70 3.45 2.12 16.63
N THR A 71 3.94 3.35 16.67
CA THR A 71 5.26 3.75 16.15
C THR A 71 6.42 3.64 17.16
N ARG A 72 6.23 3.05 18.35
CA ARG A 72 7.17 3.31 19.47
C ARG A 72 8.58 2.69 19.42
N ARG A 73 8.93 1.82 18.49
CA ARG A 73 10.34 1.35 18.32
C ARG A 73 10.60 0.91 16.88
N HIS A 74 11.18 1.80 16.09
CA HIS A 74 12.06 1.38 14.99
C HIS A 74 13.34 0.85 15.64
N HIS A 75 13.53 -0.47 15.66
CA HIS A 75 14.88 -1.02 15.77
C HIS A 75 15.35 -1.22 14.34
N ASP A 76 16.16 -0.28 13.88
CA ASP A 76 17.07 -0.47 12.76
C ASP A 76 18.07 -1.56 13.17
N LEU A 77 17.69 -2.83 13.02
CA LEU A 77 18.62 -3.94 13.07
C LEU A 77 19.47 -3.86 11.80
N HIS A 78 20.51 -3.05 11.91
CA HIS A 78 21.76 -2.97 11.13
C HIS A 78 22.07 -1.54 10.69
N GLY A 79 22.87 -0.89 11.53
CA GLY A 79 23.42 0.43 11.25
C GLY A 79 24.00 0.59 9.84
N ARG A 80 23.76 1.78 9.28
CA ARG A 80 24.42 2.35 8.11
C ARG A 80 24.63 1.37 6.95
N ARG A 81 23.57 0.93 6.28
CA ARG A 81 23.65 0.56 4.87
C ARG A 81 22.44 1.11 4.12
N ARG A 82 22.70 2.20 3.37
CA ARG A 82 21.82 2.84 2.39
C ARG A 82 20.96 1.79 1.67
N GLY A 83 19.65 2.04 1.61
CA GLY A 83 18.69 1.23 0.89
C GLY A 83 19.22 0.88 -0.50
N ARG A 84 19.21 -0.41 -0.83
CA ARG A 84 19.63 -0.90 -2.14
C ARG A 84 18.37 -1.12 -2.98
N GLN A 85 18.22 -0.34 -4.04
CA GLN A 85 17.28 -0.62 -5.12
C GLN A 85 17.59 -1.99 -5.74
N CYS A 86 16.56 -2.84 -5.82
CA CYS A 86 16.56 -4.02 -6.68
C CYS A 86 15.91 -3.62 -8.01
N HIS A 87 16.72 -3.39 -9.03
CA HIS A 87 16.25 -3.18 -10.41
C HIS A 87 15.75 -4.51 -11.01
N ALA A 88 14.56 -4.44 -11.61
CA ALA A 88 13.88 -5.42 -12.47
C ALA A 88 13.84 -6.89 -12.00
N CYS A 89 12.72 -7.37 -11.42
CA CYS A 89 12.35 -8.81 -11.35
C CYS A 89 10.94 -9.03 -10.73
N SER A 90 9.83 -8.60 -11.35
CA SER A 90 8.51 -9.14 -10.92
C SER A 90 8.16 -10.46 -11.60
N GLY A 91 8.75 -10.77 -12.76
CA GLY A 91 8.43 -11.97 -13.55
C GLY A 91 6.96 -12.02 -14.00
N ASP A 92 6.62 -13.03 -14.80
CA ASP A 92 5.23 -13.36 -15.12
C ASP A 92 4.63 -14.18 -13.97
N TRP A 93 3.80 -13.55 -13.13
CA TRP A 93 3.14 -14.21 -12.01
C TRP A 93 2.12 -15.25 -12.46
N ALA A 94 1.48 -15.07 -13.61
CA ALA A 94 0.55 -16.06 -14.14
C ALA A 94 1.30 -17.35 -14.49
N ALA A 95 2.43 -17.24 -15.20
CA ALA A 95 3.28 -18.37 -15.52
C ALA A 95 3.95 -18.99 -14.28
N LEU A 96 4.47 -18.15 -13.37
CA LEU A 96 5.11 -18.62 -12.15
C LEU A 96 4.13 -19.41 -11.27
N LEU A 97 2.92 -18.89 -11.04
CA LEU A 97 1.95 -19.53 -10.18
C LEU A 97 1.36 -20.79 -10.81
N ALA A 98 1.17 -20.84 -12.13
CA ALA A 98 0.67 -22.04 -12.80
C ALA A 98 1.51 -23.28 -12.49
N ALA A 99 2.83 -23.16 -12.44
CA ALA A 99 3.74 -24.28 -12.19
C ALA A 99 4.27 -24.37 -10.75
N LYS A 100 4.35 -23.25 -10.02
CA LYS A 100 5.11 -23.15 -8.76
C LYS A 100 4.31 -22.57 -7.59
N ARG A 101 2.97 -22.44 -7.68
CA ARG A 101 2.14 -21.85 -6.59
C ARG A 101 2.43 -22.44 -5.21
N GLU A 102 2.57 -23.75 -5.09
CA GLU A 102 2.89 -24.39 -3.81
C GLU A 102 4.28 -24.02 -3.29
N THR A 103 5.26 -23.93 -4.18
CA THR A 103 6.61 -23.49 -3.84
C THR A 103 6.58 -22.03 -3.41
N VAL A 104 5.96 -21.15 -4.20
CA VAL A 104 5.80 -19.72 -3.84
C VAL A 104 5.13 -19.59 -2.48
N THR A 105 4.01 -20.28 -2.25
CA THR A 105 3.30 -20.27 -0.95
C THR A 105 4.23 -20.69 0.19
N ARG A 106 4.94 -21.81 0.06
CA ARG A 106 5.85 -22.31 1.09
C ARG A 106 6.96 -21.33 1.41
N GLU A 107 7.60 -20.76 0.39
CA GLU A 107 8.70 -19.82 0.60
C GLU A 107 8.22 -18.50 1.22
N LEU A 108 7.04 -18.00 0.82
CA LEU A 108 6.43 -16.81 1.45
C LEU A 108 6.17 -17.04 2.94
N LEU A 109 5.62 -18.19 3.30
CA LEU A 109 5.43 -18.58 4.70
C LEU A 109 6.76 -18.72 5.45
N ALA A 110 7.78 -19.28 4.80
CA ALA A 110 9.12 -19.43 5.38
C ALA A 110 9.80 -18.08 5.63
N ILE A 111 9.66 -17.11 4.71
CA ILE A 111 10.15 -15.74 4.89
C ILE A 111 9.44 -15.09 6.08
N ALA A 112 8.10 -15.21 6.15
CA ALA A 112 7.34 -14.66 7.27
C ALA A 112 7.80 -15.23 8.62
N ASP A 113 8.09 -16.53 8.70
CA ASP A 113 8.62 -17.13 9.92
C ASP A 113 10.05 -16.71 10.23
N ALA A 114 10.95 -16.77 9.23
CA ALA A 114 12.37 -16.49 9.41
C ALA A 114 12.62 -15.04 9.84
N ALA A 115 11.83 -14.11 9.32
CA ALA A 115 11.87 -12.71 9.72
C ALA A 115 11.03 -12.42 11.00
N GLY A 116 10.36 -13.42 11.57
CA GLY A 116 9.53 -13.28 12.77
C GLY A 116 8.29 -12.40 12.55
N LEU A 117 7.81 -12.31 11.31
CA LEU A 117 6.68 -11.47 10.92
C LEU A 117 5.37 -12.05 11.45
N ASP A 118 4.45 -11.19 11.81
CA ASP A 118 3.11 -11.51 12.29
C ASP A 118 2.07 -11.62 11.15
N GLY A 119 2.48 -11.39 9.91
CA GLY A 119 1.60 -11.57 8.75
C GLY A 119 2.23 -11.23 7.41
N ILE A 120 1.43 -11.35 6.35
CA ILE A 120 1.74 -10.93 4.99
C ILE A 120 0.60 -10.03 4.49
N ASP A 121 0.93 -8.90 3.89
CA ASP A 121 0.02 -8.07 3.10
C ASP A 121 0.21 -8.37 1.61
N ILE A 122 -0.88 -8.43 0.86
CA ILE A 122 -0.86 -8.66 -0.58
C ILE A 122 -1.14 -7.35 -1.29
N ASP A 123 -0.18 -6.89 -2.10
CA ASP A 123 -0.35 -5.70 -2.93
C ASP A 123 0.01 -6.04 -4.38
N ILE A 124 -0.85 -6.86 -4.99
CA ILE A 124 -0.76 -7.22 -6.41
C ILE A 124 -1.82 -6.39 -7.13
N GLU A 125 -1.39 -5.50 -8.02
CA GLU A 125 -2.24 -4.45 -8.57
C GLU A 125 -2.43 -4.52 -10.09
N GLY A 126 -3.48 -3.82 -10.57
CA GLY A 126 -3.72 -3.49 -11.96
C GLY A 126 -3.61 -4.67 -12.93
N ALA A 127 -2.81 -4.51 -13.98
CA ALA A 127 -2.66 -5.52 -15.02
C ALA A 127 -2.09 -6.84 -14.48
N LEU A 128 -1.23 -6.80 -13.45
CA LEU A 128 -0.64 -7.99 -12.84
C LEU A 128 -1.71 -8.80 -12.09
N LEU A 129 -2.54 -8.10 -11.30
CA LEU A 129 -3.69 -8.70 -10.62
C LEU A 129 -4.64 -9.34 -11.62
N THR A 130 -5.07 -8.56 -12.62
CA THR A 130 -6.02 -9.01 -13.65
C THR A 130 -5.49 -10.23 -14.40
N ALA A 131 -4.21 -10.24 -14.80
CA ALA A 131 -3.62 -11.38 -15.48
C ALA A 131 -3.57 -12.62 -14.57
N THR A 132 -3.17 -12.43 -13.31
CA THR A 132 -3.07 -13.51 -12.32
C THR A 132 -4.43 -14.13 -11.98
N ASP A 133 -5.47 -13.30 -11.89
CA ASP A 133 -6.84 -13.76 -11.66
C ASP A 133 -7.43 -14.46 -12.88
N ARG A 134 -7.29 -13.89 -14.08
CA ARG A 134 -7.73 -14.52 -15.34
C ARG A 134 -7.06 -15.87 -15.58
N ALA A 135 -5.81 -16.04 -15.15
CA ALA A 135 -5.11 -17.33 -15.18
C ALA A 135 -5.61 -18.34 -14.12
N GLY A 136 -6.58 -17.96 -13.29
CA GLY A 136 -7.16 -18.82 -12.25
C GLY A 136 -6.25 -19.02 -11.03
N ASN A 137 -5.21 -18.19 -10.86
CA ASN A 137 -4.16 -18.43 -9.88
C ASN A 137 -4.22 -17.52 -8.65
N TYR A 138 -4.88 -16.36 -8.73
CA TYR A 138 -4.95 -15.43 -7.62
C TYR A 138 -5.64 -16.04 -6.39
N THR A 139 -6.93 -16.38 -6.51
CA THR A 139 -7.72 -16.88 -5.37
C THR A 139 -7.13 -18.15 -4.74
N PRO A 140 -6.65 -19.16 -5.49
CA PRO A 140 -5.99 -20.32 -4.89
C PRO A 140 -4.68 -19.99 -4.14
N LEU A 141 -3.89 -19.02 -4.61
CA LEU A 141 -2.70 -18.56 -3.89
C LEU A 141 -3.10 -17.94 -2.55
N ILE A 142 -4.09 -17.04 -2.56
CA ILE A 142 -4.59 -16.38 -1.35
C ILE A 142 -5.14 -17.41 -0.36
N ALA A 143 -5.91 -18.39 -0.83
CA ALA A 143 -6.44 -19.46 0.02
C ALA A 143 -5.32 -20.27 0.69
N ALA A 144 -4.26 -20.61 -0.05
CA ALA A 144 -3.13 -21.38 0.45
C ALA A 144 -2.31 -20.58 1.48
N LEU A 145 -2.04 -19.29 1.21
CA LEU A 145 -1.39 -18.38 2.16
C LEU A 145 -2.21 -18.22 3.43
N SER A 146 -3.51 -17.99 3.30
CA SER A 146 -4.43 -17.82 4.44
C SER A 146 -4.41 -19.05 5.35
N LYS A 147 -4.50 -20.25 4.76
CA LYS A 147 -4.40 -21.51 5.51
C LYS A 147 -3.07 -21.62 6.28
N GLY A 148 -1.95 -21.33 5.61
CA GLY A 148 -0.61 -21.43 6.20
C GLY A 148 -0.33 -20.40 7.30
N LEU A 149 -0.76 -19.15 7.11
CA LEU A 149 -0.58 -18.07 8.08
C LEU A 149 -1.46 -18.26 9.30
N LYS A 150 -2.75 -18.58 9.10
CA LYS A 150 -3.72 -18.78 10.20
C LYS A 150 -3.36 -19.98 11.08
N ALA A 151 -2.83 -21.05 10.51
CA ALA A 151 -2.31 -22.19 11.28
C ALA A 151 -1.19 -21.79 12.26
N LYS A 152 -0.53 -20.65 12.02
CA LYS A 152 0.54 -20.08 12.87
C LYS A 152 0.10 -18.85 13.65
N GLY A 153 -1.20 -18.52 13.61
CA GLY A 153 -1.74 -17.31 14.24
C GLY A 153 -1.24 -16.00 13.61
N LYS A 154 -0.86 -16.03 12.33
CA LYS A 154 -0.41 -14.86 11.55
C LYS A 154 -1.54 -14.31 10.67
N LEU A 155 -1.45 -13.02 10.34
CA LEU A 155 -2.43 -12.30 9.52
C LEU A 155 -2.14 -12.43 8.02
N LEU A 156 -3.21 -12.44 7.22
CA LEU A 156 -3.15 -12.17 5.78
C LEU A 156 -4.01 -10.95 5.46
N THR A 157 -3.41 -9.91 4.91
CA THR A 157 -4.09 -8.65 4.58
C THR A 157 -3.89 -8.30 3.10
N VAL A 158 -4.59 -7.29 2.59
CA VAL A 158 -4.52 -6.90 1.17
C VAL A 158 -4.77 -5.41 0.98
N ALA A 159 -3.89 -4.75 0.25
CA ALA A 159 -4.16 -3.48 -0.40
C ALA A 159 -4.84 -3.73 -1.76
N THR A 160 -5.88 -2.95 -2.08
CA THR A 160 -6.65 -3.17 -3.31
C THR A 160 -7.24 -1.86 -3.84
N ALA A 161 -7.29 -1.71 -5.16
CA ALA A 161 -7.95 -0.57 -5.78
C ALA A 161 -9.47 -0.76 -5.84
N SER A 162 -10.20 0.32 -6.12
CA SER A 162 -11.67 0.33 -6.20
C SER A 162 -12.22 0.60 -7.60
N TYR A 163 -11.43 0.33 -8.65
CA TYR A 163 -11.83 0.47 -10.06
C TYR A 163 -11.90 -0.88 -10.77
N GLU A 164 -12.63 -0.94 -11.88
CA GLU A 164 -12.78 -2.16 -12.68
C GLU A 164 -11.44 -2.67 -13.21
N GLY A 165 -11.11 -3.94 -12.94
CA GLY A 165 -9.81 -4.52 -13.27
C GLY A 165 -8.67 -4.19 -12.28
N GLY A 166 -8.91 -3.36 -11.26
CA GLY A 166 -7.99 -3.14 -10.14
C GLY A 166 -8.42 -3.81 -8.83
N MET A 167 -9.67 -4.28 -8.76
CA MET A 167 -10.24 -4.93 -7.58
C MET A 167 -9.87 -6.40 -7.49
N ILE A 168 -9.59 -6.88 -6.27
CA ILE A 168 -9.46 -8.31 -6.02
C ILE A 168 -10.78 -9.08 -6.28
N PRO A 169 -10.71 -10.38 -6.64
CA PRO A 169 -11.89 -11.22 -6.84
C PRO A 169 -12.70 -11.35 -5.55
N VAL A 170 -14.03 -11.24 -5.63
CA VAL A 170 -14.92 -11.38 -4.46
C VAL A 170 -14.72 -12.73 -3.75
N SER A 171 -14.46 -13.80 -4.51
CA SER A 171 -14.18 -15.13 -3.99
C SER A 171 -12.96 -15.21 -3.07
N SER A 172 -12.02 -14.25 -3.19
CA SER A 172 -10.82 -14.16 -2.37
C SER A 172 -11.03 -13.43 -1.03
N VAL A 173 -12.06 -12.58 -0.91
CA VAL A 173 -12.30 -11.69 0.25
C VAL A 173 -12.35 -12.45 1.57
N GLN A 174 -12.96 -13.63 1.61
CA GLN A 174 -13.13 -14.44 2.82
C GLN A 174 -11.79 -14.90 3.46
N TYR A 175 -10.71 -14.92 2.68
CA TYR A 175 -9.41 -15.40 3.15
C TYR A 175 -8.61 -14.33 3.89
N PHE A 176 -8.91 -13.05 3.64
CA PHE A 176 -8.22 -11.93 4.26
C PHE A 176 -8.76 -11.61 5.65
N ASP A 177 -7.84 -11.23 6.54
CA ASP A 177 -8.14 -10.71 7.87
C ASP A 177 -8.50 -9.23 7.80
N LEU A 178 -7.82 -8.47 6.92
CA LEU A 178 -8.12 -7.06 6.60
C LEU A 178 -8.09 -6.84 5.08
N VAL A 179 -9.01 -6.01 4.59
CA VAL A 179 -9.07 -5.52 3.21
C VAL A 179 -8.93 -4.01 3.26
N MET A 180 -7.98 -3.47 2.51
CA MET A 180 -7.55 -2.09 2.62
C MET A 180 -7.66 -1.36 1.28
N PRO A 181 -8.82 -0.76 0.97
CA PRO A 181 -8.99 -0.02 -0.27
C PRO A 181 -8.07 1.18 -0.33
N MET A 182 -7.29 1.28 -1.40
CA MET A 182 -6.40 2.39 -1.69
C MET A 182 -7.22 3.57 -2.22
N SER A 183 -7.80 4.36 -1.31
CA SER A 183 -8.67 5.50 -1.65
C SER A 183 -7.87 6.75 -2.02
N TYR A 184 -7.01 6.60 -3.00
CA TYR A 184 -6.11 7.60 -3.55
C TYR A 184 -5.79 7.24 -5.02
N ASP A 185 -5.01 8.09 -5.68
CA ASP A 185 -4.55 7.94 -7.06
C ASP A 185 -5.65 7.91 -8.13
N ALA A 186 -6.80 8.53 -7.84
CA ALA A 186 -7.88 8.71 -8.81
C ALA A 186 -7.41 9.46 -10.07
N ILE A 187 -6.44 10.36 -9.90
CA ILE A 187 -5.70 11.02 -10.96
C ILE A 187 -4.24 11.13 -10.57
N GLY A 188 -3.35 11.28 -11.55
CA GLY A 188 -1.94 11.56 -11.35
C GLY A 188 -1.40 12.43 -12.48
N SER A 189 -0.11 12.75 -12.43
CA SER A 189 0.51 13.62 -13.44
C SER A 189 0.53 12.99 -14.85
N SER A 190 0.38 11.67 -14.96
CA SER A 190 0.38 10.93 -16.23
C SER A 190 -0.85 10.04 -16.46
N TRP A 191 -1.87 10.10 -15.59
CA TRP A 191 -3.13 9.34 -15.75
C TRP A 191 -4.33 10.07 -15.14
N GLY A 192 -5.53 9.62 -15.51
CA GLY A 192 -6.77 10.28 -15.11
C GLY A 192 -6.97 11.62 -15.83
N GLN A 193 -8.09 12.28 -15.55
CA GLN A 193 -8.42 13.58 -16.13
C GLN A 193 -7.97 14.69 -15.18
N PRO A 194 -7.02 15.56 -15.57
CA PRO A 194 -6.64 16.72 -14.76
C PRO A 194 -7.82 17.66 -14.49
N GLY A 195 -7.72 18.44 -13.42
CA GLY A 195 -8.77 19.35 -12.95
C GLY A 195 -9.62 18.81 -11.80
N SER A 196 -9.16 17.76 -11.13
CA SER A 196 -9.77 17.18 -9.93
C SER A 196 -8.71 16.90 -8.86
N GLU A 197 -9.09 16.29 -7.76
CA GLU A 197 -8.20 15.84 -6.69
C GLU A 197 -7.93 14.33 -6.77
N HIS A 198 -6.74 13.87 -6.38
CA HIS A 198 -6.38 12.45 -6.45
C HIS A 198 -6.99 11.58 -5.35
N SER A 199 -7.45 12.19 -4.24
CA SER A 199 -7.92 11.47 -3.05
C SER A 199 -9.04 12.23 -2.35
N THR A 200 -10.17 12.43 -3.02
CA THR A 200 -11.30 13.16 -2.45
C THR A 200 -11.94 12.45 -1.25
N PHE A 201 -12.70 13.20 -0.44
CA PHE A 201 -13.56 12.60 0.59
C PHE A 201 -14.67 11.72 -0.02
N SER A 202 -15.26 12.14 -1.15
CA SER A 202 -16.31 11.40 -1.85
C SER A 202 -15.82 10.06 -2.41
N GLN A 203 -14.56 9.97 -2.83
CA GLN A 203 -13.93 8.72 -3.22
C GLN A 203 -13.87 7.76 -2.04
N ALA A 204 -13.46 8.23 -0.85
CA ALA A 204 -13.42 7.42 0.36
C ALA A 204 -14.80 6.90 0.78
N GLU A 205 -15.86 7.71 0.65
CA GLU A 205 -17.23 7.28 0.92
C GLU A 205 -17.68 6.18 -0.06
N SER A 206 -17.37 6.35 -1.34
CA SER A 206 -17.73 5.42 -2.41
C SER A 206 -16.97 4.10 -2.28
N ASP A 207 -15.68 4.14 -1.97
CA ASP A 207 -14.84 2.96 -1.77
C ASP A 207 -15.30 2.14 -0.59
N ILE A 208 -15.61 2.79 0.53
CA ILE A 208 -16.16 2.08 1.70
C ILE A 208 -17.49 1.41 1.33
N ALA A 209 -18.40 2.14 0.68
CA ALA A 209 -19.69 1.59 0.28
C ALA A 209 -19.53 0.39 -0.66
N LEU A 210 -18.64 0.49 -1.65
CA LEU A 210 -18.34 -0.57 -2.61
C LEU A 210 -17.85 -1.83 -1.91
N TRP A 211 -16.85 -1.73 -1.04
CA TRP A 211 -16.25 -2.91 -0.41
C TRP A 211 -17.16 -3.56 0.64
N LEU A 212 -17.99 -2.77 1.32
CA LEU A 212 -19.08 -3.31 2.15
C LEU A 212 -20.09 -4.10 1.29
N ALA A 213 -20.50 -3.56 0.14
CA ALA A 213 -21.41 -4.25 -0.78
C ALA A 213 -20.81 -5.53 -1.39
N ARG A 214 -19.47 -5.59 -1.54
CA ARG A 214 -18.71 -6.79 -1.95
C ARG A 214 -18.50 -7.80 -0.82
N GLY A 215 -19.07 -7.58 0.36
CA GLY A 215 -19.10 -8.55 1.46
C GLY A 215 -17.94 -8.43 2.46
N VAL A 216 -17.12 -7.38 2.39
CA VAL A 216 -16.14 -7.10 3.45
C VAL A 216 -16.90 -6.66 4.70
N ARG A 217 -16.66 -7.33 5.82
CA ARG A 217 -17.24 -6.90 7.11
C ARG A 217 -16.61 -5.58 7.54
N ARG A 218 -17.42 -4.67 8.10
CA ARG A 218 -17.01 -3.35 8.57
C ARG A 218 -15.70 -3.39 9.38
N GLU A 219 -15.57 -4.32 10.33
CA GLU A 219 -14.41 -4.42 11.24
C GLU A 219 -13.11 -4.89 10.55
N ARG A 220 -13.23 -5.43 9.33
CA ARG A 220 -12.11 -5.88 8.49
C ARG A 220 -11.76 -4.90 7.38
N LEU A 221 -12.58 -3.87 7.16
CA LEU A 221 -12.36 -2.85 6.15
C LEU A 221 -11.47 -1.74 6.73
N VAL A 222 -10.39 -1.38 6.05
CA VAL A 222 -9.45 -0.35 6.53
C VAL A 222 -9.23 0.67 5.41
N LEU A 223 -9.63 1.92 5.61
CA LEU A 223 -9.57 2.95 4.56
C LEU A 223 -8.12 3.39 4.32
N GLY A 224 -7.61 3.24 3.10
CA GLY A 224 -6.30 3.78 2.69
C GLY A 224 -6.34 5.28 2.44
N VAL A 225 -5.33 6.02 2.93
CA VAL A 225 -5.17 7.47 2.73
C VAL A 225 -3.72 7.84 2.35
N PRO A 226 -3.50 8.87 1.53
CA PRO A 226 -2.17 9.27 1.08
C PRO A 226 -1.54 10.36 1.97
N TYR A 227 -0.22 10.31 2.11
CA TYR A 227 0.65 11.33 2.71
C TYR A 227 1.51 12.03 1.65
N TYR A 228 1.07 12.02 0.40
CA TYR A 228 1.71 12.66 -0.75
C TYR A 228 0.65 13.33 -1.62
N GLY A 229 1.12 14.08 -2.61
CA GLY A 229 0.27 14.69 -3.62
C GLY A 229 0.87 14.68 -5.03
N TYR A 230 0.00 14.92 -6.01
CA TYR A 230 0.38 15.08 -7.41
C TYR A 230 0.32 16.54 -7.84
N GLY A 231 1.34 16.97 -8.60
CA GLY A 231 1.41 18.26 -9.23
C GLY A 231 1.03 18.20 -10.70
N PHE A 232 0.41 19.26 -11.19
CA PHE A 232 -0.02 19.47 -12.56
C PHE A 232 0.51 20.80 -13.09
N GLY A 233 0.81 20.84 -14.38
CA GLY A 233 1.40 22.01 -15.03
C GLY A 233 2.77 22.35 -14.45
N LYS A 234 2.95 23.57 -13.94
CA LYS A 234 4.24 24.01 -13.37
C LYS A 234 4.56 23.45 -11.99
N TYR A 235 3.56 22.88 -11.28
CA TYR A 235 3.79 22.37 -9.94
C TYR A 235 4.35 20.96 -9.94
N ALA A 236 5.31 20.71 -9.06
CA ALA A 236 5.72 19.36 -8.71
C ALA A 236 4.88 18.83 -7.55
N GLY A 237 4.49 17.56 -7.61
CA GLY A 237 3.96 16.84 -6.46
C GLY A 237 5.06 16.52 -5.45
N GLY A 238 4.71 15.77 -4.41
CA GLY A 238 5.70 15.33 -3.42
C GLY A 238 5.08 14.83 -2.13
N ASP A 239 5.96 14.46 -1.21
CA ASP A 239 5.59 14.03 0.14
C ASP A 239 4.98 15.20 0.92
N PHE A 240 4.07 14.91 1.85
CA PHE A 240 3.42 15.94 2.66
C PHE A 240 4.43 16.84 3.38
N ARG A 241 5.55 16.29 3.89
CA ARG A 241 6.61 17.14 4.49
C ARG A 241 7.22 18.14 3.51
N GLN A 242 7.35 17.79 2.24
CA GLN A 242 7.92 18.65 1.20
C GLN A 242 6.90 19.72 0.84
N LEU A 243 5.64 19.33 0.68
CA LEU A 243 4.53 20.26 0.44
C LEU A 243 4.37 21.26 1.59
N LEU A 244 4.46 20.79 2.83
CA LEU A 244 4.41 21.63 4.02
C LEU A 244 5.60 22.61 4.08
N ALA A 245 6.81 22.15 3.77
CA ALA A 245 7.99 23.02 3.73
C ALA A 245 7.90 24.09 2.63
N ALA A 246 7.32 23.74 1.47
CA ALA A 246 7.22 24.64 0.31
C ALA A 246 6.05 25.63 0.40
N HIS A 247 4.93 25.23 1.02
CA HIS A 247 3.67 25.98 0.97
C HIS A 247 3.12 26.39 2.34
N GLY A 248 3.76 25.96 3.44
CA GLY A 248 3.41 26.36 4.80
C GLY A 248 1.92 26.14 5.13
N ASP A 249 1.30 27.17 5.69
CA ASP A 249 -0.11 27.18 6.08
C ASP A 249 -1.10 26.76 4.99
N ALA A 250 -0.77 26.99 3.72
CA ALA A 250 -1.66 26.60 2.62
C ALA A 250 -1.82 25.07 2.57
N ALA A 251 -0.74 24.31 2.86
CA ALA A 251 -0.77 22.85 2.94
C ALA A 251 -1.54 22.31 4.17
N LEU A 252 -1.79 23.17 5.17
CA LEU A 252 -2.54 22.79 6.36
C LEU A 252 -4.05 23.00 6.22
N LYS A 253 -4.48 23.87 5.29
CA LYS A 253 -5.85 24.39 5.22
C LYS A 253 -6.64 23.93 3.98
N SER A 254 -5.95 23.47 2.95
CA SER A 254 -6.55 23.10 1.66
C SER A 254 -5.94 21.81 1.15
N ASP A 255 -6.73 21.00 0.45
CA ASP A 255 -6.28 19.81 -0.30
C ASP A 255 -5.64 20.20 -1.64
N VAL A 256 -5.79 21.47 -2.05
CA VAL A 256 -5.30 22.00 -3.31
C VAL A 256 -4.43 23.25 -3.09
N ILE A 257 -3.25 23.28 -3.72
CA ILE A 257 -2.46 24.49 -3.96
C ILE A 257 -2.61 24.88 -5.43
N GLY A 258 -2.94 26.14 -5.71
CA GLY A 258 -3.24 26.59 -7.07
C GLY A 258 -4.72 26.43 -7.41
N THR A 259 -5.03 26.18 -8.69
CA THR A 259 -6.42 26.07 -9.19
C THR A 259 -6.64 24.70 -9.82
N ALA A 260 -7.47 23.87 -9.22
CA ALA A 260 -7.85 22.59 -9.81
C ALA A 260 -8.83 22.81 -10.98
N CYS A 261 -8.29 22.83 -12.20
CA CYS A 261 -9.07 22.86 -13.45
C CYS A 261 -8.31 22.16 -14.58
N ALA A 262 -9.02 21.77 -15.64
CA ALA A 262 -8.37 21.22 -16.84
C ALA A 262 -7.40 22.25 -17.44
N GLY A 263 -6.11 21.89 -17.53
CA GLY A 263 -5.05 22.76 -18.04
C GLY A 263 -4.53 23.81 -17.06
N CYS A 264 -5.03 23.86 -15.81
CA CYS A 264 -4.49 24.72 -14.76
C CYS A 264 -3.25 24.12 -14.08
N ASP A 265 -2.48 25.00 -13.43
CA ASP A 265 -1.40 24.62 -12.52
C ASP A 265 -1.95 24.39 -11.11
N TYR A 266 -1.78 23.18 -10.56
CA TYR A 266 -2.12 22.91 -9.17
C TYR A 266 -1.39 21.70 -8.58
N ILE A 267 -1.43 21.57 -7.25
CA ILE A 267 -1.09 20.35 -6.50
C ILE A 267 -2.36 19.87 -5.81
N THR A 268 -2.60 18.56 -5.79
CA THR A 268 -3.64 17.91 -4.97
C THR A 268 -3.04 16.89 -4.02
N PHE A 269 -3.49 16.89 -2.76
CA PHE A 269 -3.08 16.00 -1.66
C PHE A 269 -4.21 15.92 -0.63
N ASN A 270 -4.02 15.25 0.51
CA ASN A 270 -4.92 15.36 1.65
C ASN A 270 -4.30 16.21 2.77
N SER A 271 -4.95 17.32 3.09
CA SER A 271 -4.65 18.15 4.25
C SER A 271 -4.98 17.43 5.56
N PRO A 272 -4.46 17.92 6.71
CA PRO A 272 -4.84 17.39 8.02
C PRO A 272 -6.35 17.39 8.26
N ASP A 273 -7.08 18.38 7.74
CA ASP A 273 -8.55 18.42 7.89
C ASP A 273 -9.24 17.27 7.14
N THR A 274 -8.86 17.01 5.90
CA THR A 274 -9.42 15.90 5.13
C THR A 274 -9.07 14.55 5.74
N LEU A 275 -7.85 14.38 6.25
CA LEU A 275 -7.48 13.15 6.97
C LEU A 275 -8.26 12.98 8.27
N ARG A 276 -8.55 14.06 9.00
CA ARG A 276 -9.47 14.02 10.15
C ARG A 276 -10.87 13.56 9.71
N ARG A 277 -11.43 14.15 8.66
CA ARG A 277 -12.76 13.78 8.14
C ARG A 277 -12.80 12.32 7.68
N LYS A 278 -11.79 11.85 6.95
CA LYS A 278 -11.65 10.45 6.54
C LYS A 278 -11.47 9.51 7.74
N ALA A 279 -10.76 9.91 8.79
CA ALA A 279 -10.66 9.13 10.01
C ALA A 279 -12.00 9.03 10.77
N ILE A 280 -12.81 10.09 10.79
CA ILE A 280 -14.20 10.05 11.32
C ILE A 280 -15.06 9.09 10.48
N LEU A 281 -14.95 9.17 9.15
CA LEU A 281 -15.65 8.28 8.23
C LEU A 281 -15.24 6.81 8.47
N ALA A 282 -13.94 6.52 8.60
CA ALA A 282 -13.45 5.19 8.90
C ALA A 282 -13.90 4.70 10.28
N LYS A 283 -13.87 5.56 11.31
CA LYS A 283 -14.37 5.24 12.66
C LYS A 283 -15.84 4.83 12.65
N THR A 284 -16.65 5.48 11.84
CA THR A 284 -18.09 5.23 11.75
C THR A 284 -18.39 4.01 10.86
N ARG A 285 -17.78 3.91 9.68
CA ARG A 285 -18.18 2.95 8.62
C ARG A 285 -17.16 1.85 8.30
N ALA A 286 -16.00 1.84 8.93
CA ALA A 286 -14.93 0.86 8.71
C ALA A 286 -14.26 0.45 10.05
N GLY A 287 -13.18 -0.33 9.96
CA GLY A 287 -12.39 -0.86 11.08
C GLY A 287 -11.10 -0.08 11.36
N GLY A 288 -10.69 0.84 10.48
CA GLY A 288 -9.49 1.65 10.70
C GLY A 288 -9.05 2.43 9.47
N VAL A 289 -7.83 2.97 9.55
CA VAL A 289 -7.16 3.71 8.48
C VAL A 289 -5.79 3.07 8.21
N MET A 290 -5.46 2.91 6.93
CA MET A 290 -4.15 2.54 6.39
C MET A 290 -3.56 3.79 5.74
N VAL A 291 -2.25 3.96 5.79
CA VAL A 291 -1.56 5.16 5.31
C VAL A 291 -0.52 4.77 4.26
N TRP A 292 -0.50 5.51 3.15
CA TRP A 292 0.55 5.49 2.15
C TRP A 292 1.30 6.83 2.06
N GLU A 293 2.56 6.94 2.41
CA GLU A 293 3.26 6.06 3.33
C GLU A 293 3.86 6.86 4.49
N MET A 294 4.12 6.19 5.61
CA MET A 294 4.35 6.84 6.89
C MET A 294 5.61 7.72 6.92
N THR A 295 6.61 7.45 6.07
CA THR A 295 7.82 8.29 5.99
C THR A 295 7.61 9.60 5.26
N GLN A 296 6.43 9.86 4.67
CA GLN A 296 6.11 11.13 3.98
C GLN A 296 5.53 12.21 4.91
N ASP A 297 5.20 11.85 6.15
CA ASP A 297 4.64 12.75 7.16
C ASP A 297 5.65 13.84 7.59
N SER A 298 5.16 14.90 8.25
CA SER A 298 6.02 15.89 8.90
C SER A 298 6.91 15.26 9.99
N GLY A 299 7.98 15.96 10.37
CA GLY A 299 8.94 15.44 11.37
C GLY A 299 8.31 15.13 12.73
N ASP A 300 7.20 15.78 13.06
CA ASP A 300 6.43 15.56 14.28
C ASP A 300 5.23 14.60 14.10
N GLN A 301 5.10 13.95 12.94
CA GLN A 301 4.02 13.03 12.57
C GLN A 301 2.63 13.67 12.64
N LEU A 302 2.48 14.89 12.09
CA LEU A 302 1.24 15.65 12.17
C LEU A 302 0.04 14.87 11.62
N LEU A 303 0.19 14.26 10.44
CA LEU A 303 -0.90 13.52 9.81
C LEU A 303 -1.24 12.26 10.62
N GLY A 304 -0.21 11.53 11.07
CA GLY A 304 -0.36 10.33 11.90
C GLY A 304 -1.03 10.61 13.23
N ARG A 305 -0.66 11.71 13.91
CA ARG A 305 -1.33 12.15 15.14
C ARG A 305 -2.77 12.54 14.87
N THR A 306 -3.03 13.30 13.80
CA THR A 306 -4.40 13.72 13.42
C THR A 306 -5.33 12.52 13.26
N ILE A 307 -4.88 11.49 12.54
CA ILE A 307 -5.66 10.24 12.36
C ILE A 307 -5.79 9.50 13.69
N SER A 308 -4.69 9.28 14.42
CA SER A 308 -4.70 8.53 15.67
C SER A 308 -5.60 9.17 16.73
N GLU A 309 -5.49 10.47 16.96
CA GLU A 309 -6.32 11.21 17.93
C GLU A 309 -7.80 11.11 17.55
N THR A 310 -8.14 11.20 16.27
CA THR A 310 -9.52 11.09 15.79
C THR A 310 -10.11 9.69 16.01
N LEU A 311 -9.35 8.65 15.67
CA LEU A 311 -9.80 7.27 15.84
C LEU A 311 -10.02 6.94 17.32
N PHE A 312 -9.07 7.31 18.18
CA PHE A 312 -9.05 6.91 19.60
C PHE A 312 -9.60 7.95 20.57
N ALA A 313 -10.11 9.09 20.09
CA ALA A 313 -10.86 10.02 20.93
C ALA A 313 -12.05 9.30 21.59
N ALA A 314 -12.23 9.54 22.89
CA ALA A 314 -13.38 9.05 23.63
C ALA A 314 -14.68 9.52 22.95
N SER A 315 -15.67 8.64 22.89
CA SER A 315 -17.02 9.05 22.53
C SER A 315 -17.55 9.92 23.67
N ASN A 316 -17.78 11.21 23.41
CA ASN A 316 -18.58 12.05 24.29
C ASN A 316 -20.03 11.54 24.36
#